data_AF-A0AA39VGL3-F1
#
_entry.id   AF-A0AA39VGL3-F1
#
_cell.length_a   1.000
_cell.length_b   1.000
_cell.length_c   1.000
_cell.angle_alpha   90.00
_cell.angle_beta   90.00
_cell.angle_gamma   90.00
#
_symmetry.space_group_name_H-M   'P 1'
#
loop_
_entity.id
_entity.type
_entity.pdbx_description
1 polymer ?
#
loop_
_entity_poly.entity_id
_entity_poly.type
_entity_poly.pdbx_seq_one_letter_code
_entity_poly.pdbx_strand_id
1 'polypeptide(L)'
;MRFDFKATNNQVEYEALLAGLRVCIALGADELEIYSDSQVVVNQIPREENEKADALSKLPSATMSIRSKEIPVAHLTKPSTAESKEVMTVEIQPGPSNWTTQLRKYLEENVLPENAVEAKRIKYRSTRYIILRGELYRRGFSKVLQRCVAGEETRKILKDVHSGVCGNHTRGKSLANKVLRQGFYWPTLFAEAQRFTESCETCQRIANDIRQPPELLRSLTSPWPFAM
;
A
#
# COMPACT_ATOMS: atom_id res chain seq x y z
N MET A 1 25.45 18.85 -6.57
CA MET A 1 24.63 19.15 -5.38
C MET A 1 25.17 18.32 -4.23
N ARG A 2 25.41 18.92 -3.06
CA ARG A 2 25.95 18.22 -1.89
C ARG A 2 24.98 18.48 -0.74
N PHE A 3 24.51 17.42 -0.10
CA PHE A 3 23.57 17.49 1.02
C PHE A 3 24.32 17.26 2.32
N ASP A 4 24.16 18.18 3.29
CA ASP A 4 24.72 18.03 4.65
C ASP A 4 23.76 17.24 5.57
N PHE A 5 22.75 16.58 5.00
CA PHE A 5 21.76 15.77 5.71
C PHE A 5 21.55 14.40 5.04
N LYS A 6 21.08 13.42 5.84
CA LYS A 6 20.73 12.10 5.33
C LYS A 6 19.43 12.18 4.52
N ALA A 7 19.54 12.05 3.20
CA ALA A 7 18.41 12.10 2.28
C ALA A 7 18.12 10.72 1.66
N THR A 8 16.85 10.42 1.41
CA THR A 8 16.46 9.25 0.60
C THR A 8 16.67 9.54 -0.89
N ASN A 9 16.75 8.51 -1.74
CA ASN A 9 16.97 8.71 -3.18
C ASN A 9 15.91 9.64 -3.81
N ASN A 10 14.64 9.41 -3.50
CA ASN A 10 13.55 10.25 -3.99
C ASN A 10 13.68 11.69 -3.46
N GLN A 11 14.07 11.90 -2.20
CA GLN A 11 14.28 13.24 -1.66
C GLN A 11 15.44 13.97 -2.36
N VAL A 12 16.51 13.24 -2.71
CA VAL A 12 17.61 13.78 -3.52
C VAL A 12 17.13 14.19 -4.91
N GLU A 13 16.32 13.36 -5.56
CA GLU A 13 15.73 13.65 -6.89
C GLU A 13 14.82 14.88 -6.85
N TYR A 14 13.93 14.98 -5.85
CA TYR A 14 13.03 16.14 -5.68
C TYR A 14 13.80 17.44 -5.39
N GLU A 15 14.79 17.39 -4.50
CA GLU A 15 15.60 18.57 -4.17
C GLU A 15 16.48 19.00 -5.35
N ALA A 16 17.04 18.04 -6.10
CA ALA A 16 17.79 18.32 -7.32
C ALA A 16 16.91 18.98 -8.39
N LEU A 17 15.68 18.49 -8.57
CA LEU A 17 14.71 19.07 -9.48
C LEU A 17 14.33 20.50 -9.08
N LEU A 18 14.01 20.73 -7.80
CA LEU A 18 13.69 22.07 -7.29
C LEU A 18 14.86 23.05 -7.43
N ALA A 19 16.08 22.60 -7.15
CA ALA A 19 17.27 23.40 -7.34
C ALA A 19 17.49 23.76 -8.83
N GLY A 20 17.32 22.79 -9.73
CA GLY A 20 17.41 23.00 -11.17
C GLY A 20 16.37 24.01 -11.67
N LEU A 21 15.12 23.88 -11.22
CA LEU A 21 14.03 24.81 -11.54
C LEU A 21 14.34 26.24 -11.08
N ARG A 22 14.84 26.42 -9.86
CA ARG A 22 15.24 27.74 -9.34
C ARG A 22 16.34 28.38 -10.20
N VAL A 23 17.31 27.60 -10.65
CA VAL A 23 18.37 28.08 -11.55
C VAL A 23 17.79 28.47 -12.91
N CYS A 24 16.90 27.66 -13.49
CA CYS A 24 16.27 27.98 -14.79
C CYS A 24 15.45 29.28 -14.74
N ILE A 25 14.70 29.49 -13.64
CA ILE A 25 13.97 30.75 -13.40
C ILE A 25 14.95 31.93 -13.28
N ALA A 26 16.04 31.78 -12.53
CA ALA A 26 17.05 32.82 -12.39
C ALA A 26 17.77 33.16 -13.71
N LEU A 27 17.85 32.20 -14.64
CA LEU A 27 18.41 32.37 -15.98
C LEU A 27 17.39 32.91 -16.99
N GLY A 28 16.12 33.09 -16.61
CA GLY A 28 15.08 33.62 -17.48
C GLY A 28 14.62 32.63 -18.57
N ALA A 29 14.61 31.33 -18.29
CA ALA A 29 14.10 30.34 -19.23
C ALA A 29 12.58 30.44 -19.37
N ASP A 30 12.08 30.61 -20.60
CA ASP A 30 10.65 30.73 -20.90
C ASP A 30 9.93 29.38 -20.99
N GLU A 31 10.65 28.32 -21.34
CA GLU A 31 10.12 26.96 -21.49
C GLU A 31 11.15 25.93 -21.00
N LEU A 32 10.69 24.93 -20.25
CA LEU A 32 11.54 23.88 -19.71
C LEU A 32 10.86 22.52 -19.83
N GLU A 33 11.54 21.59 -20.50
CA GLU A 33 11.12 20.19 -20.58
C GLU A 33 11.93 19.37 -19.56
N ILE A 34 11.23 18.68 -18.66
CA ILE A 34 11.83 17.94 -17.55
C ILE A 34 11.47 16.47 -17.68
N TYR A 35 12.50 15.62 -17.72
CA TYR A 35 12.34 14.17 -17.72
C TYR A 35 12.69 13.63 -16.32
N SER A 36 11.70 13.03 -15.67
CA SER A 36 11.83 12.39 -14.36
C SER A 36 11.23 10.99 -14.43
N ASP A 37 11.92 10.00 -13.85
CA ASP A 37 11.43 8.63 -13.69
C ASP A 37 10.44 8.51 -12.51
N SER A 38 10.39 9.53 -11.64
CA SER A 38 9.40 9.71 -10.58
C SER A 38 8.14 10.42 -11.09
N GLN A 39 6.95 9.90 -10.72
CA GLN A 39 5.64 10.54 -11.01
C GLN A 39 5.49 11.82 -10.18
N VAL A 40 5.74 12.99 -10.79
CA VAL A 40 5.48 14.30 -10.18
C VAL A 40 3.98 14.57 -10.23
N VAL A 41 3.32 14.67 -9.07
CA VAL A 41 1.91 15.08 -9.00
C VAL A 41 1.84 16.60 -9.03
N VAL A 42 1.51 17.15 -10.20
CA VAL A 42 1.25 18.58 -10.37
C VAL A 42 -0.24 18.81 -10.13
N ASN A 43 -0.61 19.31 -8.95
CA ASN A 43 -1.96 19.78 -8.69
C ASN A 43 -2.04 21.28 -8.97
N GLN A 44 -2.96 21.66 -9.86
CA GLN A 44 -3.30 23.06 -10.07
C GLN A 44 -4.09 23.57 -8.86
N ILE A 45 -3.50 24.49 -8.10
CA ILE A 45 -4.17 25.12 -6.96
C ILE A 45 -5.01 26.30 -7.51
N PRO A 46 -6.33 26.35 -7.24
CA PRO A 46 -7.18 27.48 -7.60
C PRO A 46 -6.57 28.79 -7.10
N ARG A 47 -6.69 29.87 -7.88
CA ARG A 47 -6.03 31.15 -7.58
C ARG A 47 -6.42 31.71 -6.20
N GLU A 48 -7.65 31.47 -5.78
CA GLU A 48 -8.20 31.85 -4.47
C GLU A 48 -7.49 31.17 -3.29
N GLU A 49 -6.90 29.99 -3.49
CA GLU A 49 -6.13 29.25 -2.47
C GLU A 49 -4.61 29.50 -2.60
N ASN A 50 -4.19 30.35 -3.54
CA ASN A 50 -2.79 30.58 -3.88
C ASN A 50 -2.27 31.95 -3.42
N GLU A 51 -2.78 32.44 -2.28
CA GLU A 51 -2.43 33.74 -1.69
C GLU A 51 -0.91 33.92 -1.50
N LYS A 52 -0.19 32.83 -1.23
CA LYS A 52 1.27 32.83 -1.07
C LYS A 52 2.01 33.10 -2.39
N ALA A 53 1.57 32.54 -3.50
CA ALA A 53 2.19 32.83 -4.80
C ALA A 53 1.85 34.25 -5.27
N ASP A 54 0.63 34.71 -5.01
CA ASP A 54 0.22 36.09 -5.29
C ASP A 54 1.04 37.10 -4.46
N ALA A 55 1.37 36.79 -3.20
CA ALA A 55 2.28 37.60 -2.38
C ALA A 55 3.72 37.62 -2.91
N LEU A 56 4.24 36.46 -3.36
CA LEU A 56 5.58 36.35 -3.96
C LEU A 56 5.68 37.07 -5.31
N SER A 57 4.61 37.08 -6.11
CA SER A 57 4.57 37.78 -7.40
C SER A 57 4.68 39.32 -7.27
N LYS A 58 4.40 39.85 -6.08
CA LYS A 58 4.42 41.29 -5.77
C LYS A 58 5.74 41.74 -5.15
N LEU A 59 6.70 40.84 -4.92
CA LEU A 59 8.04 41.23 -4.51
C LEU A 59 8.80 41.81 -5.71
N PRO A 60 9.40 43.01 -5.61
CA PRO A 60 10.27 43.53 -6.65
C PRO A 60 11.44 42.57 -6.79
N SER A 61 11.59 41.96 -7.97
CA SER A 61 12.73 41.10 -8.28
C SER A 61 13.99 41.95 -8.21
N ALA A 62 14.74 41.85 -7.11
CA ALA A 62 16.05 42.45 -6.99
C ALA A 62 16.97 41.71 -7.96
N THR A 63 17.02 42.19 -9.19
CA THR A 63 17.84 41.65 -10.26
C THR A 63 19.31 41.74 -9.84
N MET A 64 19.86 40.64 -9.33
CA MET A 64 21.30 40.43 -9.34
C MET A 64 21.71 40.10 -10.77
N SER A 65 22.20 41.12 -11.48
CA SER A 65 22.86 40.98 -12.77
C SER A 65 24.18 40.21 -12.60
N ILE A 66 24.13 38.87 -12.63
CA ILE A 66 25.33 38.04 -12.63
C ILE A 66 25.75 37.81 -14.08
N ARG A 67 26.66 38.67 -14.57
CA ARG A 67 27.39 38.51 -15.85
C ARG A 67 28.61 37.59 -15.69
N SER A 68 28.43 36.37 -15.21
CA SER A 68 29.57 35.44 -15.01
C SER A 68 29.26 34.04 -15.52
N LYS A 69 30.16 33.50 -16.35
CA LYS A 69 30.17 32.11 -16.86
C LYS A 69 30.57 31.09 -15.77
N GLU A 70 29.99 31.19 -14.59
CA GLU A 70 30.29 30.30 -13.47
C GLU A 70 29.03 29.50 -13.12
N ILE A 71 29.17 28.18 -12.98
CA ILE A 71 28.09 27.27 -12.63
C ILE A 71 27.80 27.42 -11.13
N PRO A 72 26.65 27.97 -10.69
CA PRO A 72 26.35 28.12 -9.28
C PRO A 72 26.11 26.74 -8.65
N VAL A 73 26.98 26.36 -7.71
CA VAL A 73 26.79 25.16 -6.88
C VAL A 73 25.99 25.56 -5.65
N ALA A 74 24.69 25.26 -5.65
CA ALA A 74 23.83 25.51 -4.48
C ALA A 74 24.17 24.53 -3.34
N HIS A 75 24.48 25.09 -2.16
CA HIS A 75 24.67 24.35 -0.91
C HIS A 75 23.43 24.54 -0.03
N LEU A 76 22.66 23.47 0.19
CA LEU A 76 21.47 23.50 1.04
C LEU A 76 21.82 22.95 2.43
N THR A 77 21.79 23.82 3.44
CA THR A 77 22.12 23.46 4.83
C THR A 77 20.92 22.93 5.63
N LYS A 78 19.68 23.10 5.12
CA LYS A 78 18.44 22.64 5.74
C LYS A 78 17.43 22.20 4.65
N PRO A 79 16.61 21.16 4.90
CA PRO A 79 15.59 20.72 3.95
C PRO A 79 14.49 21.76 3.81
N SER A 80 13.99 21.97 2.59
CA SER A 80 12.96 22.97 2.30
C SER A 80 11.59 22.65 2.93
N THR A 81 11.47 21.45 3.54
CA THR A 81 10.29 20.94 4.25
C THR A 81 10.29 21.26 5.75
N ALA A 82 11.25 22.03 6.27
CA ALA A 82 11.37 22.29 7.71
C ALA A 82 10.26 23.18 8.29
N GLU A 83 9.48 23.88 7.47
CA GLU A 83 8.26 24.57 7.91
C GLU A 83 7.03 23.70 7.62
N SER A 84 6.85 22.67 8.42
CA SER A 84 5.57 21.99 8.52
C SER A 84 4.58 22.92 9.21
N LYS A 85 3.69 23.57 8.45
CA LYS A 85 2.39 23.97 9.00
C LYS A 85 1.74 22.70 9.52
N GLU A 86 1.31 22.70 10.78
CA GLU A 86 0.58 21.62 11.40
C GLU A 86 -0.66 21.28 10.55
N VAL A 87 -0.51 20.27 9.69
CA VAL A 87 -1.66 19.61 9.09
C VAL A 87 -2.22 18.76 10.21
N MET A 88 -3.49 18.94 10.56
CA MET A 88 -4.20 18.11 11.53
C MET A 88 -3.96 16.64 11.18
N THR A 89 -3.03 16.02 11.88
CA THR A 89 -2.85 14.58 11.88
C THR A 89 -4.10 14.05 12.55
N VAL A 90 -5.00 13.46 11.76
CA VAL A 90 -6.01 12.57 12.33
C VAL A 90 -5.22 11.46 12.98
N GLU A 91 -5.10 11.51 14.30
CA GLU A 91 -4.59 10.42 15.11
C GLU A 91 -5.51 9.24 14.87
N ILE A 92 -5.15 8.38 13.92
CA ILE A 92 -5.73 7.06 13.82
C ILE A 92 -5.29 6.37 15.10
N GLN A 93 -6.19 6.30 16.10
CA GLN A 93 -5.97 5.56 17.33
C GLN A 93 -5.34 4.21 16.95
N PRO A 94 -4.24 3.77 17.60
CA PRO A 94 -3.63 2.50 17.31
C PRO A 94 -4.70 1.42 17.48
N GLY A 95 -5.22 0.95 16.34
CA GLY A 95 -6.18 -0.15 16.35
C GLY A 95 -5.56 -1.35 17.06
N PRO A 96 -6.37 -2.26 17.60
CA PRO A 96 -5.89 -3.43 18.34
C PRO A 96 -4.77 -4.12 17.56
N SER A 97 -3.66 -4.40 18.27
CA SER A 97 -2.45 -5.03 17.71
C SER A 97 -2.84 -6.21 16.82
N ASN A 98 -2.70 -6.01 15.52
CA ASN A 98 -3.02 -7.01 14.52
C ASN A 98 -1.73 -7.49 13.84
N TRP A 99 -1.85 -8.43 12.91
CA TRP A 99 -0.71 -9.07 12.24
C TRP A 99 0.21 -8.09 11.49
N THR A 100 -0.25 -6.88 11.15
CA THR A 100 0.54 -5.86 10.45
C THR A 100 1.42 -5.03 11.38
N THR A 101 1.09 -4.97 12.69
CA THR A 101 1.70 -4.04 13.66
C THR A 101 3.22 -4.15 13.71
N GLN A 102 3.75 -5.36 13.87
CA GLN A 102 5.20 -5.60 13.93
C GLN A 102 5.91 -5.29 12.60
N LEU A 103 5.24 -5.54 11.46
CA LEU A 103 5.79 -5.22 10.14
C LEU A 103 5.85 -3.72 9.91
N ARG A 104 4.79 -2.99 10.29
CA ARG A 104 4.74 -1.53 10.22
C ARG A 104 5.80 -0.90 11.10
N LYS A 105 5.86 -1.30 12.37
CA LYS A 105 6.86 -0.80 13.33
C LYS A 105 8.30 -0.99 12.81
N TYR A 106 8.59 -2.14 12.22
CA TYR A 106 9.90 -2.38 11.63
C TYR A 106 10.17 -1.56 10.36
N LEU A 107 9.19 -1.45 9.46
CA LEU A 107 9.37 -0.74 8.18
C LEU A 107 9.35 0.79 8.31
N GLU A 108 8.63 1.32 9.29
CA GLU A 108 8.49 2.77 9.56
C GLU A 108 9.54 3.26 10.56
N GLU A 109 9.75 2.53 11.68
CA GLU A 109 10.59 2.98 12.79
C GLU A 109 11.93 2.21 12.92
N ASN A 110 12.17 1.17 12.11
CA ASN A 110 13.32 0.25 12.25
C ASN A 110 13.41 -0.46 13.61
N VAL A 111 12.30 -0.57 14.36
CA VAL A 111 12.28 -1.24 15.66
C VAL A 111 12.03 -2.75 15.49
N LEU A 112 12.84 -3.55 16.20
CA LEU A 112 12.73 -5.01 16.24
C LEU A 112 12.49 -5.50 17.68
N PRO A 113 11.86 -6.67 17.86
CA PRO A 113 11.76 -7.29 19.18
C PRO A 113 13.14 -7.76 19.67
N GLU A 114 13.30 -7.83 20.99
CA GLU A 114 14.54 -8.29 21.63
C GLU A 114 14.86 -9.75 21.30
N ASN A 115 13.83 -10.58 21.08
CA ASN A 115 14.02 -11.96 20.71
C ASN A 115 14.64 -12.08 19.31
N ALA A 116 15.89 -12.56 19.26
CA ALA A 116 16.66 -12.72 18.03
C ALA A 116 15.95 -13.56 16.96
N VAL A 117 15.19 -14.60 17.35
CA VAL A 117 14.44 -15.46 16.42
C VAL A 117 13.29 -14.70 15.78
N GLU A 118 12.54 -13.94 16.57
CA GLU A 118 11.43 -13.13 16.07
C GLU A 118 11.93 -11.97 15.21
N ALA A 119 13.01 -11.31 15.63
CA ALA A 119 13.64 -10.25 14.86
C ALA A 119 14.09 -10.76 13.47
N LYS A 120 14.73 -11.93 13.42
CA LYS A 120 15.12 -12.58 12.16
C LYS A 120 13.90 -12.91 11.29
N ARG A 121 12.81 -13.40 11.90
CA ARG A 121 11.56 -13.72 11.20
C ARG A 121 10.90 -12.47 10.60
N ILE A 122 10.86 -11.35 11.34
CA ILE A 122 10.31 -10.08 10.89
C ILE A 122 11.16 -9.53 9.74
N LYS A 123 12.50 -9.49 9.89
CA LYS A 123 13.41 -9.09 8.82
C LYS A 123 13.15 -9.88 7.53
N TYR A 124 13.14 -11.20 7.61
CA TYR A 124 12.90 -12.04 6.44
C TYR A 124 11.53 -11.77 5.80
N ARG A 125 10.45 -11.70 6.60
CA ARG A 125 9.10 -11.44 6.09
C ARG A 125 8.99 -10.06 5.45
N SER A 126 9.59 -9.04 6.06
CA SER A 126 9.48 -7.63 5.66
C SER A 126 9.95 -7.35 4.23
N THR A 127 10.88 -8.16 3.71
CA THR A 127 11.40 -8.05 2.33
C THR A 127 10.29 -8.06 1.27
N ARG A 128 9.16 -8.71 1.57
CA ARG A 128 8.00 -8.82 0.68
C ARG A 128 7.01 -7.68 0.82
N TYR A 129 7.27 -6.73 1.72
CA TYR A 129 6.36 -5.64 2.04
C TYR A 129 7.02 -4.29 1.75
N ILE A 130 6.18 -3.28 1.59
CA ILE A 130 6.57 -1.89 1.40
C ILE A 130 5.51 -0.99 2.02
N ILE A 131 5.93 0.14 2.60
CA ILE A 131 5.02 1.20 3.01
C ILE A 131 4.89 2.17 1.84
N LEU A 132 3.65 2.44 1.42
CA LEU A 132 3.34 3.44 0.39
C LEU A 132 2.24 4.35 0.94
N ARG A 133 2.51 5.65 1.01
CA ARG A 133 1.56 6.66 1.55
C ARG A 133 1.01 6.30 2.95
N GLY A 134 1.85 5.76 3.82
CA GLY A 134 1.47 5.37 5.19
C GLY A 134 0.67 4.06 5.28
N GLU A 135 0.51 3.33 4.18
CA GLU A 135 -0.18 2.04 4.16
C GLU A 135 0.79 0.88 3.83
N LEU A 136 0.52 -0.29 4.42
CA LEU A 136 1.31 -1.49 4.19
C LEU A 136 0.84 -2.23 2.94
N TYR A 137 1.75 -2.46 2.00
CA TYR A 137 1.52 -3.25 0.79
C TYR A 137 2.41 -4.49 0.77
N ARG A 138 1.87 -5.58 0.22
CA ARG A 138 2.60 -6.81 -0.09
C ARG A 138 2.91 -6.86 -1.58
N ARG A 139 4.15 -7.21 -1.90
CA ARG A 139 4.59 -7.58 -3.26
C ARG A 139 4.02 -8.95 -3.60
N GLY A 140 3.00 -8.97 -4.47
CA GLY A 140 2.44 -10.19 -5.03
C GLY A 140 3.31 -10.79 -6.13
N PHE A 141 3.12 -12.08 -6.43
CA PHE A 141 3.81 -12.75 -7.54
C PHE A 141 3.49 -12.11 -8.91
N SER A 142 2.29 -11.53 -9.04
CA SER A 142 1.82 -10.85 -10.25
C SER A 142 2.39 -9.43 -10.43
N LYS A 143 3.39 -9.01 -9.63
CA LYS A 143 3.92 -7.63 -9.54
C LYS A 143 2.90 -6.56 -9.10
N VAL A 144 1.60 -6.87 -9.04
CA VAL A 144 0.57 -6.01 -8.45
C VAL A 144 0.80 -5.92 -6.94
N LEU A 145 0.84 -4.69 -6.42
CA LEU A 145 0.91 -4.42 -5.00
C LEU A 145 -0.46 -4.68 -4.36
N GLN A 146 -0.46 -5.42 -3.26
CA GLN A 146 -1.67 -5.80 -2.53
C GLN A 146 -1.72 -5.06 -1.19
N ARG A 147 -2.71 -4.22 -0.98
CA ARG A 147 -2.92 -3.53 0.30
C ARG A 147 -3.17 -4.55 1.40
N CYS A 148 -2.42 -4.43 2.49
CA CYS A 148 -2.53 -5.31 3.64
C CYS A 148 -3.70 -4.87 4.51
N VAL A 149 -4.65 -5.77 4.72
CA VAL A 149 -5.90 -5.51 5.43
C VAL A 149 -5.92 -6.25 6.76
N ALA A 150 -6.57 -5.70 7.77
CA ALA A 150 -6.73 -6.33 9.08
C ALA A 150 -8.08 -5.98 9.72
N GLY A 151 -8.49 -6.78 10.71
CA GLY A 151 -9.68 -6.53 11.51
C GLY A 151 -10.99 -6.64 10.72
N GLU A 152 -11.96 -5.82 11.08
CA GLU A 152 -13.32 -5.86 10.52
C GLU A 152 -13.36 -5.60 9.00
N GLU A 153 -12.38 -4.89 8.48
CA GLU A 153 -12.26 -4.58 7.05
C GLU A 153 -12.15 -5.86 6.20
N THR A 154 -11.52 -6.94 6.69
CA THR A 154 -11.41 -8.21 5.93
C THR A 154 -12.78 -8.78 5.62
N ARG A 155 -13.71 -8.72 6.59
CA ARG A 155 -15.07 -9.23 6.45
C ARG A 155 -15.90 -8.39 5.50
N LYS A 156 -15.72 -7.06 5.49
CA LYS A 156 -16.37 -6.15 4.54
C LYS A 156 -15.95 -6.47 3.12
N ILE A 157 -14.64 -6.58 2.87
CA ILE A 157 -14.10 -6.95 1.55
C ILE A 157 -14.62 -8.32 1.10
N LEU A 158 -14.64 -9.34 1.97
CA LEU A 158 -15.19 -10.65 1.62
C LEU A 158 -16.66 -10.57 1.24
N LYS A 159 -17.46 -9.79 1.97
CA LYS A 159 -18.88 -9.58 1.67
C LYS A 159 -19.08 -8.88 0.33
N ASP A 160 -18.35 -7.80 0.07
CA ASP A 160 -18.49 -7.01 -1.15
C ASP A 160 -18.10 -7.82 -2.40
N VAL A 161 -17.03 -8.63 -2.32
CA VAL A 161 -16.59 -9.46 -3.44
C VAL A 161 -17.48 -10.69 -3.64
N HIS A 162 -18.04 -11.25 -2.56
CA HIS A 162 -18.88 -12.44 -2.62
C HIS A 162 -20.33 -12.14 -3.05
N SER A 163 -20.95 -11.14 -2.42
CA SER A 163 -22.38 -10.82 -2.53
C SER A 163 -22.67 -9.33 -2.77
N GLY A 164 -21.66 -8.52 -3.13
CA GLY A 164 -21.88 -7.13 -3.53
C GLY A 164 -22.51 -7.01 -4.91
N VAL A 165 -22.51 -5.80 -5.48
CA VAL A 165 -23.16 -5.48 -6.77
C VAL A 165 -22.68 -6.38 -7.92
N CYS A 166 -21.39 -6.73 -7.91
CA CYS A 166 -20.78 -7.66 -8.88
C CYS A 166 -20.44 -9.02 -8.25
N GLY A 167 -21.08 -9.36 -7.12
CA GLY A 167 -20.90 -10.61 -6.40
C GLY A 167 -21.56 -11.77 -7.15
N ASN A 168 -20.91 -12.93 -7.15
CA ASN A 168 -21.38 -14.11 -7.87
C ASN A 168 -21.36 -15.37 -6.99
N HIS A 169 -21.38 -15.21 -5.67
CA HIS A 169 -21.45 -16.29 -4.71
C HIS A 169 -20.37 -17.39 -4.89
N THR A 170 -19.16 -17.00 -5.34
CA THR A 170 -18.08 -17.98 -5.55
C THR A 170 -17.62 -18.65 -4.26
N ARG A 171 -17.22 -19.93 -4.38
CA ARG A 171 -16.58 -20.72 -3.31
C ARG A 171 -15.28 -20.10 -2.78
N GLY A 172 -14.89 -20.48 -1.55
CA GLY A 172 -13.79 -19.87 -0.80
C GLY A 172 -12.49 -19.66 -1.57
N LYS A 173 -11.95 -20.69 -2.24
CA LYS A 173 -10.71 -20.57 -3.02
C LYS A 173 -10.81 -19.56 -4.17
N SER A 174 -11.94 -19.55 -4.88
CA SER A 174 -12.17 -18.61 -5.99
C SER A 174 -12.38 -17.19 -5.47
N LEU A 175 -13.09 -17.03 -4.35
CA LEU A 175 -13.27 -15.75 -3.66
C LEU A 175 -11.93 -15.17 -3.22
N ALA A 176 -11.08 -15.95 -2.54
CA ALA A 176 -9.75 -15.51 -2.11
C ALA A 176 -8.90 -15.02 -3.29
N ASN A 177 -8.91 -15.75 -4.41
CA ASN A 177 -8.18 -15.33 -5.60
C ASN A 177 -8.73 -14.05 -6.25
N LYS A 178 -10.05 -13.81 -6.18
CA LYS A 178 -10.64 -12.54 -6.61
C LYS A 178 -10.15 -11.38 -5.74
N VAL A 179 -10.16 -11.55 -4.43
CA VAL A 179 -9.67 -10.55 -3.47
C VAL A 179 -8.20 -10.21 -3.74
N LEU A 180 -7.36 -11.22 -3.98
CA LEU A 180 -5.95 -11.01 -4.34
C LEU A 180 -5.78 -10.22 -5.66
N ARG A 181 -6.63 -10.49 -6.66
CA ARG A 181 -6.61 -9.78 -7.96
C ARG A 181 -7.12 -8.34 -7.86
N GLN A 182 -8.02 -8.07 -6.92
CA GLN A 182 -8.47 -6.72 -6.60
C GLN A 182 -7.46 -5.92 -5.77
N GLY A 183 -6.33 -6.54 -5.39
CA GLY A 183 -5.25 -5.85 -4.70
C GLY A 183 -5.37 -5.84 -3.19
N PHE A 184 -6.08 -6.78 -2.57
CA PHE A 184 -6.12 -6.91 -1.10
C PHE A 184 -5.43 -8.18 -0.61
N TYR A 185 -4.82 -8.13 0.57
CA TYR A 185 -4.12 -9.26 1.17
C TYR A 185 -4.18 -9.29 2.69
N TRP A 186 -4.34 -10.49 3.25
CA TRP A 186 -4.04 -10.81 4.64
C TRP A 186 -3.63 -12.29 4.77
N PRO A 187 -2.86 -12.68 5.82
CA PRO A 187 -2.30 -14.04 5.94
C PRO A 187 -3.33 -15.16 5.92
N THR A 188 -4.50 -14.92 6.51
CA THR A 188 -5.59 -15.89 6.68
C THR A 188 -6.66 -15.81 5.60
N LEU A 189 -6.44 -15.02 4.52
CA LEU A 189 -7.42 -14.78 3.45
C LEU A 189 -8.11 -16.04 2.93
N PHE A 190 -7.36 -17.09 2.62
CA PHE A 190 -7.95 -18.33 2.08
C PHE A 190 -8.85 -19.04 3.10
N ALA A 191 -8.41 -19.12 4.35
CA ALA A 191 -9.18 -19.75 5.42
C ALA A 191 -10.43 -18.93 5.79
N GLU A 192 -10.30 -17.61 5.86
CA GLU A 192 -11.43 -16.72 6.10
C GLU A 192 -12.43 -16.71 4.95
N ALA A 193 -11.97 -16.67 3.70
CA ALA A 193 -12.85 -16.78 2.54
C ALA A 193 -13.62 -18.10 2.52
N GLN A 194 -12.98 -19.21 2.89
CA GLN A 194 -13.64 -20.51 3.01
C GLN A 194 -14.76 -20.48 4.06
N ARG A 195 -14.43 -20.10 5.31
CA ARG A 195 -15.40 -19.98 6.41
C ARG A 195 -16.54 -19.01 6.08
N PHE A 196 -16.23 -17.91 5.41
CA PHE A 196 -17.22 -16.93 4.96
C PHE A 196 -18.21 -17.54 3.98
N THR A 197 -17.72 -18.30 2.98
CA THR A 197 -18.61 -18.95 2.00
C THR A 197 -19.42 -20.09 2.60
N GLU A 198 -18.87 -20.80 3.59
CA GLU A 198 -19.57 -21.88 4.31
C GLU A 198 -20.69 -21.35 5.21
N SER A 199 -20.58 -20.11 5.71
CA SER A 199 -21.60 -19.45 6.53
C SER A 199 -22.59 -18.61 5.73
N CYS A 200 -22.46 -18.58 4.40
CA CYS A 200 -23.36 -17.80 3.54
C CYS A 200 -24.67 -18.56 3.30
N GLU A 201 -25.77 -18.05 3.85
CA GLU A 201 -27.10 -18.66 3.76
C GLU A 201 -27.57 -18.88 2.31
N THR A 202 -27.38 -17.89 1.42
CA THR A 202 -27.72 -18.02 0.01
C THR A 202 -26.97 -19.17 -0.64
N CYS A 203 -25.68 -19.31 -0.33
CA CYS A 203 -24.86 -20.42 -0.83
C CYS A 203 -25.31 -21.76 -0.22
N GLN A 204 -25.66 -21.81 1.07
CA GLN A 204 -26.14 -23.02 1.74
C GLN A 204 -27.47 -23.51 1.16
N ARG A 205 -28.40 -22.60 0.86
CA ARG A 205 -29.70 -22.94 0.25
C ARG A 205 -29.57 -23.45 -1.19
N ILE A 206 -28.61 -22.91 -1.95
CA ILE A 206 -28.37 -23.28 -3.37
C ILE A 206 -27.41 -24.46 -3.49
N ALA A 207 -26.58 -24.73 -2.46
CA ALA A 207 -25.64 -25.83 -2.47
C ALA A 207 -26.39 -27.13 -2.77
N ASN A 208 -25.96 -27.83 -3.82
CA ASN A 208 -26.58 -29.09 -4.20
C ASN A 208 -26.47 -30.06 -3.03
N ASP A 209 -27.60 -30.46 -2.48
CA ASP A 209 -27.73 -31.76 -1.86
C ASP A 209 -27.25 -32.77 -2.89
N ILE A 210 -26.26 -33.60 -2.52
CA ILE A 210 -25.86 -34.73 -3.35
C ILE A 210 -27.05 -35.69 -3.29
N ARG A 211 -28.05 -35.48 -4.16
CA ARG A 211 -29.18 -36.38 -4.40
C ARG A 211 -28.71 -37.62 -5.15
N GLN A 212 -27.57 -38.20 -4.75
CA GLN A 212 -27.32 -39.58 -5.11
C GLN A 212 -28.33 -40.40 -4.31
N PRO A 213 -29.21 -41.17 -4.97
CA PRO A 213 -30.03 -42.11 -4.25
C PRO A 213 -29.09 -43.02 -3.45
N PRO A 214 -29.35 -43.27 -2.15
CA PRO A 214 -28.55 -44.20 -1.39
C PRO A 214 -28.51 -45.53 -2.15
N GLU A 215 -27.32 -45.93 -2.59
CA GLU A 215 -27.14 -47.26 -3.15
C GLU A 215 -27.40 -48.26 -2.01
N LEU A 216 -28.34 -49.18 -2.22
CA LEU A 216 -28.68 -50.20 -1.23
C LEU A 216 -27.41 -50.96 -0.86
N LEU A 217 -26.99 -50.86 0.41
CA LEU A 217 -25.89 -51.64 0.95
C LEU A 217 -26.21 -53.13 0.73
N ARG A 218 -25.51 -53.75 -0.21
CA ARG A 218 -25.59 -55.21 -0.40
C ARG A 218 -24.89 -55.86 0.78
N SER A 219 -25.66 -56.43 1.69
CA SER A 219 -25.14 -57.30 2.74
C SER A 219 -24.46 -58.50 2.10
N LEU A 220 -23.14 -58.62 2.24
CA LEU A 220 -22.43 -59.84 1.90
C LEU A 220 -22.82 -60.90 2.93
N THR A 221 -23.78 -61.75 2.60
CA THR A 221 -24.02 -62.98 3.35
C THR A 221 -22.84 -63.90 3.06
N SER A 222 -21.97 -64.13 4.06
CA SER A 222 -20.94 -65.16 3.96
C SER A 222 -21.63 -66.52 3.84
N PRO A 223 -21.39 -67.30 2.77
CA PRO A 223 -22.09 -68.58 2.56
C PRO A 223 -21.54 -69.73 3.41
N TRP A 224 -20.54 -69.49 4.27
CA TRP A 224 -19.88 -70.55 5.02
C TRP A 224 -20.39 -70.61 6.46
N PRO A 225 -21.17 -71.64 6.85
CA PRO A 225 -21.32 -71.97 8.25
C PRO A 225 -19.98 -72.53 8.73
N PHE A 226 -19.46 -71.99 9.83
CA PHE A 226 -18.31 -72.59 10.52
C PHE A 226 -18.73 -74.00 10.95
N ALA A 227 -18.36 -75.00 10.14
CA ALA A 227 -18.59 -76.39 10.48
C ALA A 227 -17.70 -76.79 11.65
N MET A 228 -18.31 -77.42 12.66
CA MET A 228 -17.65 -78.09 13.79
C MET A 228 -16.95 -79.37 13.36
#